data_AF-A0A552V1L6-F1
#
_entry.id   AF-A0A552V1L6-F1
#
_cell.length_a   1.000
_cell.length_b   1.000
_cell.length_c   1.000
_cell.angle_alpha   90.00
_cell.angle_beta   90.00
_cell.angle_gamma   90.00
#
_symmetry.space_group_name_H-M   'P 1'
#
loop_
_entity.id
_entity.type
_entity.pdbx_description
1 polymer ?
#
loop_
_entity_poly.entity_id
_entity_poly.type
_entity_poly.pdbx_seq_one_letter_code
_entity_poly.pdbx_strand_id
1 'polypeptide(L)'
;MKKLLLGSLLALSLSLSAQTSEKNVPLARKDYDSFMKIKGLNAFKTFTDVPEEVTQVSAGTVVLKTVAKTPQYTLTITADGEWQFAMSAKKQTYYLRFVSGNLVGYSLFIQPTGETSLVYYDNNKVVFQENLKVVK
;
A
#
# COMPACT_ATOMS: atom_id res chain seq x y z
N MET A 1 9.13 -22.53 44.05
CA MET A 1 9.15 -22.64 42.57
C MET A 1 8.15 -21.65 41.93
N LYS A 2 8.43 -20.34 41.93
CA LYS A 2 7.52 -19.30 41.37
C LYS A 2 8.23 -18.17 40.58
N LYS A 3 9.54 -18.27 40.32
CA LYS A 3 10.32 -17.19 39.69
C LYS A 3 10.79 -17.46 38.26
N LEU A 4 10.40 -18.60 37.67
CA LEU A 4 10.85 -19.02 36.34
C LEU A 4 9.88 -18.69 35.19
N LEU A 5 8.67 -18.19 35.47
CA LEU A 5 7.68 -17.90 34.43
C LEU A 5 7.77 -16.49 33.83
N LEU A 6 8.43 -15.53 34.48
CA LEU A 6 8.51 -14.16 33.94
C LEU A 6 9.61 -13.99 32.88
N GLY A 7 10.66 -14.81 32.91
CA GLY A 7 11.74 -14.76 31.92
C GLY A 7 11.34 -15.31 30.55
N SER A 8 10.46 -16.32 30.53
CA SER A 8 9.97 -16.94 29.29
C SER A 8 8.90 -16.11 28.58
N LEU A 9 8.17 -15.24 29.28
CA LEU A 9 7.18 -14.35 28.66
C LEU A 9 7.83 -13.18 27.88
N LEU A 10 8.98 -12.68 28.34
CA LEU A 10 9.74 -11.61 27.66
C LEU A 10 10.50 -12.11 26.43
N ALA A 11 10.86 -13.39 26.37
CA ALA A 11 11.49 -13.99 25.19
C ALA A 11 10.49 -14.23 24.04
N LEU A 12 9.21 -14.41 24.35
CA LEU A 12 8.14 -14.62 23.36
C LEU A 12 7.64 -13.31 22.72
N SER A 13 7.86 -12.15 23.34
CA SER A 13 7.49 -10.87 22.72
C SER A 13 8.54 -10.36 21.73
N LEU A 14 9.79 -10.84 21.81
CA LEU A 14 10.86 -10.54 20.86
C LEU A 14 10.86 -11.44 19.62
N SER A 15 10.12 -12.57 19.64
CA SER A 15 10.07 -13.50 18.50
C SER A 15 9.07 -13.09 17.41
N LEU A 16 8.07 -12.25 17.73
CA LEU A 16 7.11 -11.78 16.72
C LEU A 16 7.74 -10.77 15.75
N SER A 17 8.61 -9.89 16.23
CA SER A 17 9.38 -8.96 15.39
C SER A 17 10.47 -9.66 14.57
N ALA A 18 10.78 -10.93 14.87
CA ALA A 18 11.73 -11.77 14.15
C ALA A 18 11.09 -12.67 13.08
N GLN A 19 9.76 -12.56 12.84
CA GLN A 19 9.02 -13.52 12.02
C GLN A 19 8.87 -13.12 10.55
N THR A 20 9.24 -11.89 10.20
CA THR A 20 9.26 -11.41 8.82
C THR A 20 10.69 -11.23 8.32
N SER A 21 10.94 -11.67 7.09
CA SER A 21 12.18 -11.42 6.35
C SER A 21 11.95 -10.38 5.28
N GLU A 22 12.97 -9.55 5.04
CA GLU A 22 12.97 -8.53 4.00
C GLU A 22 14.10 -8.84 3.01
N LYS A 23 13.81 -8.72 1.72
CA LYS A 23 14.82 -8.81 0.66
C LYS A 23 14.50 -7.86 -0.48
N ASN A 24 15.52 -7.26 -1.08
CA ASN A 24 15.36 -6.50 -2.30
C ASN A 24 15.29 -7.47 -3.48
N VAL A 25 14.27 -7.33 -4.31
CA VAL A 25 14.03 -8.13 -5.52
C VAL A 25 13.58 -7.21 -6.65
N PRO A 26 13.78 -7.60 -7.91
CA PRO A 26 13.16 -6.90 -9.03
C PRO A 26 11.64 -6.86 -8.90
N LEU A 27 11.01 -5.78 -9.34
CA LEU A 27 9.55 -5.72 -9.44
C LEU A 27 9.07 -6.86 -10.35
N ALA A 28 8.14 -7.68 -9.87
CA ALA A 28 7.63 -8.80 -10.65
C ALA A 28 6.97 -8.29 -11.94
N ARG A 29 7.19 -8.99 -13.06
CA ARG A 29 6.66 -8.57 -14.37
C ARG A 29 5.15 -8.31 -14.39
N LYS A 30 4.37 -9.16 -13.69
CA LYS A 30 2.92 -8.98 -13.54
C LYS A 30 2.55 -7.65 -12.88
N ASP A 31 3.37 -7.21 -11.92
CA ASP A 31 3.15 -6.01 -11.15
C ASP A 31 3.60 -4.79 -11.97
N TYR A 32 4.72 -4.89 -12.68
CA TYR A 32 5.12 -3.90 -13.68
C TYR A 32 4.02 -3.66 -14.74
N ASP A 33 3.49 -4.72 -15.36
CA ASP A 33 2.42 -4.61 -16.36
C ASP A 33 1.16 -3.97 -15.78
N SER A 34 0.82 -4.30 -14.53
CA SER A 34 -0.32 -3.71 -13.81
C SER A 34 -0.09 -2.22 -13.52
N PHE A 35 1.12 -1.84 -13.11
CA PHE A 35 1.50 -0.44 -12.93
C PHE A 35 1.35 0.34 -14.24
N MET A 36 1.85 -0.22 -15.35
CA MET A 36 1.76 0.41 -16.66
C MET A 36 0.31 0.62 -17.10
N LYS A 37 -0.59 -0.31 -16.76
CA LYS A 37 -2.04 -0.11 -16.96
C LYS A 37 -2.58 1.01 -16.07
N ILE A 38 -2.24 1.03 -14.77
CA ILE A 38 -2.68 2.07 -13.83
C ILE A 38 -2.28 3.46 -14.35
N LYS A 39 -1.00 3.70 -14.66
CA LYS A 39 -0.52 5.01 -15.15
C LYS A 39 -1.09 5.39 -16.52
N GLY A 40 -1.55 4.42 -17.31
CA GLY A 40 -2.20 4.66 -18.61
C GLY A 40 -3.57 5.34 -18.47
N LEU A 41 -4.20 5.25 -17.30
CA LEU A 41 -5.48 5.87 -17.00
C LEU A 41 -5.31 7.35 -16.64
N ASN A 42 -6.17 8.21 -17.17
CA ASN A 42 -6.08 9.67 -17.02
C ASN A 42 -5.97 10.13 -15.54
N ALA A 43 -6.74 9.52 -14.63
CA ALA A 43 -6.74 9.87 -13.21
C ALA A 43 -5.41 9.57 -12.50
N PHE A 44 -4.56 8.74 -13.11
CA PHE A 44 -3.35 8.18 -12.47
C PHE A 44 -2.07 8.42 -13.28
N LYS A 45 -2.13 9.24 -14.34
CA LYS A 45 -0.95 9.62 -15.15
C LYS A 45 0.18 10.27 -14.36
N THR A 46 -0.12 10.79 -13.16
CA THR A 46 0.85 11.41 -12.28
C THR A 46 1.84 10.43 -11.67
N PHE A 47 1.61 9.11 -11.74
CA PHE A 47 2.57 8.11 -11.26
C PHE A 47 3.65 7.85 -12.33
N THR A 48 4.67 8.71 -12.38
CA THR A 48 5.70 8.61 -13.44
C THR A 48 6.82 7.63 -13.08
N ASP A 49 7.18 7.55 -11.81
CA ASP A 49 8.39 6.86 -11.34
C ASP A 49 8.08 5.38 -11.11
N VAL A 50 8.39 4.49 -12.06
CA VAL A 50 8.20 3.04 -11.85
C VAL A 50 9.39 2.49 -11.06
N PRO A 51 9.22 1.89 -9.87
CA PRO A 51 10.33 1.30 -9.15
C PRO A 51 10.83 0.03 -9.87
N GLU A 52 12.14 -0.06 -10.09
CA GLU A 52 12.78 -1.25 -10.69
C GLU A 52 12.98 -2.36 -9.65
N GLU A 53 13.30 -1.97 -8.42
CA GLU A 53 13.46 -2.87 -7.27
C GLU A 53 12.43 -2.56 -6.18
N VAL A 54 12.02 -3.63 -5.50
CA VAL A 54 11.09 -3.57 -4.36
C VAL A 54 11.65 -4.41 -3.20
N THR A 55 11.36 -3.96 -1.99
CA THR A 55 11.59 -4.76 -0.78
C THR A 55 10.42 -5.71 -0.60
N GLN A 56 10.65 -7.00 -0.79
CA GLN A 56 9.69 -8.05 -0.51
C GLN A 56 9.72 -8.40 0.97
N VAL A 57 8.57 -8.30 1.65
CA VAL A 57 8.38 -8.68 3.05
C VAL A 57 7.64 -10.02 3.09
N SER A 58 8.24 -11.02 3.74
CA SER A 58 7.71 -12.40 3.77
C SER A 58 7.70 -12.97 5.18
N ALA A 59 6.68 -13.76 5.54
CA ALA A 59 6.67 -14.60 6.73
C ALA A 59 6.86 -16.07 6.32
N GLY A 60 8.06 -16.61 6.56
CA GLY A 60 8.46 -17.90 6.00
C GLY A 60 8.43 -17.87 4.47
N THR A 61 7.67 -18.76 3.85
CA THR A 61 7.50 -18.85 2.38
C THR A 61 6.39 -17.94 1.84
N VAL A 62 5.62 -17.29 2.72
CA VAL A 62 4.46 -16.48 2.33
C VAL A 62 4.89 -15.03 2.14
N VAL A 63 4.69 -14.49 0.94
CA VAL A 63 4.87 -13.06 0.67
C VAL A 63 3.68 -12.30 1.26
N LEU A 64 3.96 -11.32 2.13
CA LEU A 64 2.94 -10.48 2.75
C LEU A 64 2.68 -9.21 1.95
N LYS A 65 3.76 -8.60 1.47
CA LYS A 65 3.71 -7.38 0.65
C LYS A 65 5.05 -7.13 -0.04
N THR A 66 5.04 -6.29 -1.06
CA THR A 66 6.24 -5.64 -1.60
C THR A 66 6.15 -4.14 -1.42
N VAL A 67 7.24 -3.50 -1.05
CA VAL A 67 7.30 -2.05 -0.79
C VAL A 67 8.37 -1.41 -1.65
N ALA A 68 8.08 -0.23 -2.21
CA ALA A 68 9.06 0.58 -2.93
C ALA A 68 8.92 2.04 -2.50
N LYS A 69 10.03 2.77 -2.45
CA LYS A 69 10.00 4.21 -2.16
C LYS A 69 10.57 4.97 -3.36
N THR A 70 9.78 5.87 -3.89
CA THR A 70 10.17 6.80 -4.96
C THR A 70 10.21 8.22 -4.41
N PRO A 71 10.76 9.21 -5.15
CA PRO A 71 10.62 10.61 -4.78
C PRO A 71 9.16 11.06 -4.63
N GLN A 72 8.25 10.51 -5.44
CA GLN A 72 6.85 10.95 -5.51
C GLN A 72 5.91 10.25 -4.53
N TYR A 73 6.18 8.99 -4.21
CA TYR A 73 5.29 8.18 -3.38
C TYR A 73 6.00 6.95 -2.80
N THR A 74 5.42 6.40 -1.74
CA THR A 74 5.67 5.03 -1.29
C THR A 74 4.63 4.10 -1.89
N LEU A 75 5.08 3.06 -2.59
CA LEU A 75 4.24 1.99 -3.12
C LEU A 75 4.25 0.82 -2.15
N THR A 76 3.07 0.29 -1.84
CA THR A 76 2.90 -1.03 -1.24
C THR A 76 1.98 -1.86 -2.11
N ILE A 77 2.40 -3.07 -2.47
CA ILE A 77 1.53 -4.07 -3.12
C ILE A 77 1.31 -5.17 -2.10
N THR A 78 0.07 -5.37 -1.69
CA THR A 78 -0.31 -6.40 -0.71
C THR A 78 -0.38 -7.78 -1.36
N ALA A 79 -0.31 -8.84 -0.55
CA ALA A 79 -0.41 -10.21 -1.03
C ALA A 79 -1.71 -10.50 -1.81
N ASP A 80 -2.79 -9.79 -1.51
CA ASP A 80 -4.10 -9.93 -2.17
C ASP A 80 -4.26 -9.02 -3.41
N GLY A 81 -3.18 -8.34 -3.83
CA GLY A 81 -3.13 -7.58 -5.07
C GLY A 81 -3.71 -6.17 -5.00
N GLU A 82 -3.91 -5.61 -3.81
CA GLU A 82 -4.15 -4.18 -3.65
C GLU A 82 -2.84 -3.39 -3.80
N TRP A 83 -2.93 -2.30 -4.54
CA TRP A 83 -1.91 -1.31 -4.76
C TRP A 83 -2.19 -0.09 -3.88
N GLN A 84 -1.26 0.23 -2.99
CA GLN A 84 -1.33 1.40 -2.14
C GLN A 84 -0.27 2.42 -2.55
N PHE A 85 -0.69 3.61 -2.94
CA PHE A 85 0.20 4.72 -3.29
C PHE A 85 0.05 5.83 -2.27
N ALA A 86 1.01 5.96 -1.36
CA ALA A 86 1.07 7.07 -0.42
C ALA A 86 1.94 8.20 -0.98
N MET A 87 1.32 9.31 -1.40
CA MET A 87 2.03 10.42 -2.04
C MET A 87 2.94 11.14 -1.05
N SER A 88 4.18 11.43 -1.44
CA SER A 88 5.15 12.13 -0.59
C SER A 88 4.81 13.60 -0.39
N ALA A 89 4.38 14.29 -1.46
CA ALA A 89 4.13 15.72 -1.45
C ALA A 89 2.69 16.10 -1.03
N LYS A 90 1.78 15.13 -0.97
CA LYS A 90 0.37 15.35 -0.64
C LYS A 90 -0.02 14.38 0.46
N LYS A 91 -0.87 14.80 1.39
CA LYS A 91 -1.52 13.89 2.33
C LYS A 91 -2.63 13.11 1.63
N GLN A 92 -2.26 12.40 0.56
CA GLN A 92 -3.16 11.63 -0.30
C GLN A 92 -2.63 10.21 -0.43
N THR A 93 -3.50 9.24 -0.18
CA THR A 93 -3.21 7.82 -0.38
C THR A 93 -4.25 7.21 -1.29
N TYR A 94 -3.81 6.45 -2.29
CA TYR A 94 -4.67 5.67 -3.18
C TYR A 94 -4.63 4.21 -2.78
N TYR A 95 -5.77 3.53 -2.89
CA TYR A 95 -5.96 2.09 -2.68
C TYR A 95 -6.65 1.55 -3.92
N LEU A 96 -5.94 0.81 -4.76
CA LEU A 96 -6.38 0.41 -6.09
C LEU A 96 -6.26 -1.10 -6.26
N ARG A 97 -7.20 -1.73 -6.98
CA ARG A 97 -7.15 -3.15 -7.31
C ARG A 97 -7.77 -3.40 -8.68
N PHE A 98 -7.28 -4.41 -9.40
CA PHE A 98 -7.96 -4.91 -10.58
C PHE A 98 -8.99 -5.98 -10.18
N VAL A 99 -10.26 -5.73 -10.46
CA VAL A 99 -11.37 -6.70 -10.28
C VAL A 99 -11.93 -7.01 -11.66
N SER A 100 -11.83 -8.27 -12.08
CA SER A 100 -12.25 -8.74 -13.41
C SER A 100 -11.69 -7.89 -14.56
N GLY A 101 -10.44 -7.43 -14.43
CA GLY A 101 -9.76 -6.59 -15.43
C GLY A 101 -10.04 -5.09 -15.34
N ASN A 102 -11.01 -4.66 -14.53
CA ASN A 102 -11.32 -3.25 -14.30
C ASN A 102 -10.56 -2.73 -13.07
N LEU A 103 -9.99 -1.53 -13.17
CA LEU A 103 -9.37 -0.89 -12.02
C LEU A 103 -10.44 -0.24 -11.14
N VAL A 104 -10.57 -0.71 -9.90
CA VAL A 104 -11.44 -0.14 -8.89
C VAL A 104 -10.61 0.31 -7.69
N GLY A 105 -11.11 1.27 -6.92
CA GLY A 105 -10.41 1.69 -5.72
C GLY A 105 -10.92 3.00 -5.15
N TYR A 106 -10.19 3.54 -4.19
CA TYR A 106 -10.48 4.84 -3.61
C TYR A 106 -9.20 5.61 -3.26
N SER A 107 -9.33 6.92 -3.09
CA SER A 107 -8.28 7.73 -2.47
C SER A 107 -8.82 8.47 -1.26
N LEU A 108 -7.95 8.61 -0.26
CA LEU A 108 -8.16 9.44 0.90
C LEU A 108 -7.20 10.61 0.81
N PHE A 109 -7.68 11.85 0.92
CA PHE A 109 -6.80 13.00 1.06
C PHE A 109 -7.33 14.05 2.02
N ILE A 110 -6.43 14.71 2.74
CA ILE A 110 -6.79 15.82 3.62
C ILE A 110 -6.86 17.10 2.77
N GLN A 111 -8.04 17.71 2.72
CA GLN A 111 -8.26 18.99 2.06
C GLN A 111 -7.57 20.13 2.82
N PRO A 112 -7.31 21.28 2.16
CA PRO A 112 -6.83 22.49 2.83
C PRO A 112 -7.73 22.96 3.99
N THR A 113 -9.02 22.63 3.94
CA THR A 113 -10.01 22.90 5.00
C THR A 113 -9.81 22.04 6.25
N GLY A 114 -8.97 21.01 6.19
CA GLY A 114 -8.76 20.04 7.27
C GLY A 114 -9.70 18.85 7.24
N GLU A 115 -10.70 18.83 6.35
CA GLU A 115 -11.58 17.68 6.14
C GLU A 115 -10.87 16.57 5.35
N THR A 116 -11.21 15.32 5.63
CA THR A 116 -10.73 14.18 4.83
C THR A 116 -11.71 13.93 3.70
N SER A 117 -11.28 14.06 2.45
CA SER A 117 -12.05 13.62 1.29
C SER A 117 -11.79 12.15 0.97
N LEU A 118 -12.86 11.45 0.64
CA LEU A 118 -12.87 10.10 0.11
C LEU A 118 -13.38 10.16 -1.35
N VAL A 119 -12.62 9.61 -2.29
CA VAL A 119 -12.96 9.58 -3.72
C VAL A 119 -12.89 8.15 -4.21
N TYR A 120 -13.96 7.62 -4.78
CA TYR A 120 -14.00 6.28 -5.37
C TYR A 120 -13.81 6.32 -6.88
N TYR A 121 -13.06 5.34 -7.36
CA TYR A 121 -12.74 5.14 -8.76
C TYR A 121 -13.31 3.82 -9.26
N ASP A 122 -13.95 3.86 -10.43
CA ASP A 122 -14.28 2.69 -11.23
C ASP A 122 -13.82 2.95 -12.67
N ASN A 123 -12.86 2.14 -13.13
CA ASN A 123 -12.30 2.12 -14.46
C ASN A 123 -12.00 3.53 -15.02
N ASN A 124 -11.16 4.29 -14.30
CA ASN A 124 -10.73 5.67 -14.61
C ASN A 124 -11.81 6.76 -14.48
N LYS A 125 -12.96 6.45 -13.87
CA LYS A 125 -14.01 7.44 -13.56
C LYS A 125 -14.14 7.61 -12.06
N VAL A 126 -14.32 8.85 -11.61
CA VAL A 126 -14.80 9.12 -10.26
C VAL A 126 -16.28 8.78 -10.22
N VAL A 127 -16.66 7.84 -9.36
CA VAL A 127 -18.06 7.38 -9.23
C VAL A 127 -18.73 7.87 -7.95
N PHE A 128 -17.93 8.23 -6.95
CA PHE A 128 -18.41 8.80 -5.70
C PHE A 128 -17.34 9.69 -5.07
N GLN A 129 -17.76 10.76 -4.42
CA GLN A 129 -16.89 11.62 -3.62
C GLN A 129 -17.64 12.15 -2.41
N GLU A 130 -17.02 12.07 -1.24
CA GLU A 130 -17.56 12.56 0.02
C GLU A 130 -16.47 13.22 0.86
N ASN A 131 -16.86 14.26 1.62
CA ASN A 131 -16.01 14.86 2.63
C ASN A 131 -16.40 14.31 4.00
N LEU A 132 -15.51 13.50 4.58
CA LEU A 132 -15.66 12.89 5.87
C LEU A 132 -15.40 13.95 6.96
N LYS A 133 -16.46 14.27 7.71
CA LYS A 133 -16.31 15.06 8.94
C LYS A 133 -15.67 14.18 10.00
N VAL A 134 -14.55 14.65 10.55
CA VAL A 134 -13.96 14.04 11.74
C VAL A 134 -14.91 14.31 12.91
N VAL A 135 -15.65 13.29 13.35
CA VAL A 135 -16.39 13.36 14.61
C VAL A 135 -15.35 13.32 15.73
N LYS A 136 -15.18 14.45 16.42
CA LYS A 136 -14.33 14.56 17.61
C LYS A 136 -15.04 14.04 18.83
#